data_AF-A0A497XSD4-F1
#
_entry.id   AF-A0A497XSD4-F1
#
_cell.length_a   1.000
_cell.length_b   1.000
_cell.length_c   1.000
_cell.angle_alpha   90.00
_cell.angle_beta   90.00
_cell.angle_gamma   90.00
#
_symmetry.space_group_name_H-M   'P 1'
#
loop_
_entity.id
_entity.type
_entity.pdbx_description
1 polymer ?
#
loop_
_entity_poly.entity_id
_entity_poly.type
_entity_poly.pdbx_seq_one_letter_code
_entity_poly.pdbx_strand_id
1 'polypeptide(L)' 'MYFVAEVNEKECAKYNCKQCVLFCPEPNCLNYKESDHTAWVWSDRCKGCEICVYVCSDLLKRHCIEMVMVKTGD' A
#
# COMPACT_ATOMS: atom_id res chain seq x y z
N MET A 1 8.23 -10.12 -14.27
CA MET A 1 8.61 -8.98 -13.41
C MET A 1 7.52 -7.94 -13.51
N TYR A 2 6.91 -7.58 -12.39
CA TYR A 2 5.97 -6.47 -12.30
C TYR A 2 6.21 -5.75 -10.96
N PHE A 3 5.79 -4.50 -10.84
CA PHE A 3 5.91 -3.76 -9.59
C PHE A 3 4.62 -3.92 -8.78
N VAL A 4 4.77 -4.15 -7.48
CA VAL A 4 3.68 -4.16 -6.50
C VAL A 4 3.98 -3.11 -5.43
N ALA A 5 2.91 -2.61 -4.81
CA ALA A 5 3.07 -1.72 -3.67
C ALA A 5 3.48 -2.54 -2.43
N GLU A 6 4.39 -1.99 -1.63
CA GLU A 6 4.78 -2.52 -0.31
C GLU A 6 4.59 -1.42 0.74
N VAL A 7 4.09 -1.80 1.92
CA VAL A 7 3.83 -0.88 3.03
C VAL A 7 4.89 -1.08 4.10
N ASN A 8 5.58 0.00 4.49
CA ASN A 8 6.36 0.01 5.72
C ASN A 8 5.40 0.11 6.92
N GLU A 9 5.06 -1.04 7.49
CA GLU A 9 4.11 -1.16 8.60
C GLU A 9 4.49 -0.32 9.82
N LYS A 10 5.79 -0.27 10.16
CA LYS A 10 6.28 0.49 11.33
C LYS A 10 6.03 1.99 11.19
N GLU A 11 6.24 2.53 9.99
CA GLU A 11 5.97 3.94 9.71
C GLU A 11 4.47 4.20 9.55
N CYS A 12 3.75 3.27 8.88
CA CYS A 12 2.32 3.38 8.64
C CYS A 12 1.50 3.45 9.94
N ALA A 13 1.86 2.63 10.94
CA ALA A 13 1.16 2.52 12.22
C ALA A 13 1.10 3.85 12.99
N LYS A 14 2.04 4.77 12.76
CA LYS A 14 2.09 6.08 13.43
C LYS A 14 0.91 7.00 13.07
N TYR A 15 0.21 6.73 11.96
CA TYR A 15 -0.76 7.66 11.40
C TYR A 15 -2.22 7.21 11.46
N ASN A 16 -2.50 5.89 11.52
CA ASN A 16 -3.87 5.33 11.58
C ASN A 16 -4.85 5.99 10.58
N CYS A 17 -4.39 6.24 9.35
CA CYS A 17 -5.10 7.16 8.44
C CYS A 17 -6.14 6.50 7.53
N LYS A 18 -5.93 5.22 7.19
CA LYS A 18 -6.81 4.38 6.33
C LYS A 18 -7.08 4.94 4.92
N GLN A 19 -6.44 6.04 4.52
CA GLN A 19 -6.80 6.76 3.30
C GLN A 19 -6.46 5.97 2.04
N CYS A 20 -5.25 5.42 1.94
CA CYS A 20 -4.80 4.71 0.74
C CYS A 20 -5.73 3.55 0.35
N VAL A 21 -6.33 2.87 1.34
CA VAL A 21 -7.31 1.78 1.16
C VAL A 21 -8.56 2.27 0.39
N LEU A 22 -9.01 3.50 0.64
CA LEU A 22 -10.19 4.07 -0.01
C LEU A 22 -9.96 4.44 -1.48
N PHE A 23 -8.69 4.67 -1.87
CA PHE A 23 -8.32 5.09 -3.22
C PHE A 23 -7.81 3.93 -4.09
N CYS A 24 -7.63 2.74 -3.52
CA CYS A 24 -7.18 1.60 -4.31
C CYS A 24 -8.25 1.23 -5.33
N PRO A 25 -7.95 1.27 -6.64
CA PRO A 25 -8.94 0.96 -7.67
C PRO A 25 -9.24 -0.54 -7.75
N GLU A 26 -8.36 -1.38 -7.20
CA GLU A 26 -8.52 -2.84 -7.16
C GLU A 26 -9.15 -3.25 -5.82
N PRO A 27 -10.38 -3.78 -5.82
CA PRO A 27 -11.04 -4.24 -4.61
C PRO A 27 -10.21 -5.30 -3.88
N ASN A 28 -10.14 -5.19 -2.55
CA ASN A 28 -9.41 -6.13 -1.69
C ASN A 28 -7.91 -6.27 -2.00
N CYS A 29 -7.31 -5.35 -2.76
CA CYS A 29 -5.86 -5.32 -2.99
C CYS A 29 -5.11 -4.64 -1.86
N LEU A 30 -5.58 -3.47 -1.41
CA LEU A 30 -4.97 -2.72 -0.32
C LEU A 30 -5.98 -2.66 0.81
N ASN A 31 -5.64 -3.26 1.95
CA ASN A 31 -6.56 -3.48 3.04
C ASN A 31 -6.01 -2.86 4.33
N TYR A 32 -6.89 -2.65 5.31
CA TYR A 32 -6.50 -2.13 6.61
C TYR A 32 -6.54 -3.22 7.68
N LYS A 33 -5.50 -3.30 8.51
CA LYS A 33 -5.40 -4.21 9.65
C LYS A 33 -5.64 -3.42 10.93
N GLU A 34 -6.84 -3.53 11.48
CA GLU A 34 -7.24 -2.78 12.68
C GLU A 34 -6.39 -3.09 13.92
N SER A 35 -5.85 -4.32 14.04
CA SER A 35 -5.05 -4.72 15.21
C SER A 35 -3.70 -3.98 15.30
N ASP A 36 -3.12 -3.64 14.15
CA ASP A 36 -1.75 -3.10 14.07
C ASP A 36 -1.76 -1.63 13.64
N HIS A 37 -2.94 -1.12 13.31
CA HIS A 37 -3.19 0.18 12.72
C HIS A 37 -2.49 0.46 11.39
N THR A 38 -2.21 -0.59 10.61
CA THR A 38 -1.45 -0.52 9.35
C THR A 38 -2.29 -0.89 8.14
N ALA A 39 -1.89 -0.39 6.97
CA ALA A 39 -2.34 -0.93 5.70
C ALA A 39 -1.43 -2.09 5.26
N TRP A 40 -1.97 -3.02 4.49
CA TRP A 40 -1.21 -4.12 3.87
C TRP A 40 -1.70 -4.38 2.45
N VAL A 41 -0.80 -4.85 1.59
CA VAL A 41 -1.06 -5.11 0.17
C VAL A 41 -1.14 -6.61 -0.07
N TRP A 42 -2.23 -7.05 -0.72
CA TRP A 42 -2.27 -8.35 -1.38
C TRP A 42 -1.56 -8.24 -2.72
N SER A 43 -0.28 -8.62 -2.75
CA SER A 43 0.61 -8.51 -3.91
C SER A 43 0.04 -9.12 -5.19
N ASP A 44 -0.59 -10.30 -5.11
CA ASP A 44 -1.18 -10.98 -6.28
C ASP A 44 -2.30 -10.19 -6.96
N ARG A 45 -2.98 -9.31 -6.21
CA ARG A 45 -4.02 -8.43 -6.74
C ARG A 45 -3.47 -7.11 -7.23
N CYS A 46 -2.29 -6.70 -6.76
CA CYS A 46 -1.72 -5.40 -7.07
C CYS A 46 -1.47 -5.24 -8.57
N LYS A 47 -2.03 -4.18 -9.16
CA LYS A 47 -1.87 -3.85 -10.59
C LYS A 47 -0.78 -2.81 -10.87
N GLY A 48 0.00 -2.44 -9.85
CA GLY A 48 1.12 -1.51 -10.02
C GLY A 48 0.71 -0.09 -10.45
N CYS A 49 -0.50 0.37 -10.10
CA CYS A 49 -1.03 1.67 -10.54
C CYS A 49 -0.49 2.89 -9.77
N GLU A 50 0.27 2.67 -8.69
CA GLU A 50 0.92 3.70 -7.85
C GLU A 50 -0.01 4.70 -7.13
N ILE A 51 -1.34 4.60 -7.27
CA ILE A 51 -2.29 5.52 -6.60
C ILE A 51 -2.10 5.53 -5.08
N CYS A 52 -1.87 4.36 -4.47
CA CYS A 52 -1.64 4.27 -3.03
C CYS A 52 -0.34 4.96 -2.59
N VAL A 53 0.70 4.93 -3.43
CA VAL A 53 1.95 5.66 -3.22
C VAL A 53 1.65 7.16 -3.26
N TYR A 54 1.06 7.66 -4.35
CA TYR A 54 0.66 9.08 -4.48
C TYR A 54 -0.16 9.57 -3.28
N VAL A 55 -1.15 8.80 -2.82
CA VAL A 55 -1.96 9.16 -1.65
C VAL A 55 -1.09 9.25 -0.39
N CYS A 56 -0.18 8.31 -0.19
CA CYS A 56 0.67 8.27 0.99
C CYS A 56 1.79 9.32 0.98
N SER A 57 2.45 9.53 -0.16
CA SER A 57 3.55 10.48 -0.34
C SER A 57 3.05 11.89 -0.60
N ASP A 58 2.24 12.11 -1.62
CA ASP A 58 1.98 13.45 -2.16
C ASP A 58 0.79 14.12 -1.50
N LEU A 59 -0.31 13.37 -1.32
CA LEU A 59 -1.51 13.91 -0.70
C LEU A 59 -1.36 14.06 0.82
N LEU A 60 -0.69 13.10 1.47
CA LEU A 60 -0.68 13.01 2.93
C LEU A 60 0.71 13.21 3.58
N LYS A 61 1.78 13.28 2.78
CA LYS A 61 3.16 13.55 3.25
C LYS A 61 3.68 12.56 4.30
N ARG A 62 3.37 11.26 4.14
CA ARG A 62 3.73 10.17 5.08
C ARG A 62 4.80 9.23 4.57
N HIS A 63 4.87 9.02 3.24
CA HIS A 63 5.92 8.22 2.59
C HIS A 63 6.08 6.79 3.12
N CYS A 64 4.97 6.12 3.49
CA CYS A 64 5.00 4.77 4.05
C CYS A 64 4.82 3.65 3.00
N ILE A 65 4.63 3.98 1.73
CA ILE A 65 4.35 3.00 0.66
C ILE A 65 5.32 3.25 -0.48
N GLU A 66 5.92 2.19 -0.99
CA GLU A 66 6.81 2.21 -2.14
C GLU A 66 6.46 1.11 -3.15
N MET A 67 6.98 1.24 -4.37
CA MET A 67 6.83 0.22 -5.40
C MET A 67 8.05 -0.70 -5.41
N VAL A 68 7.83 -2.00 -5.26
CA VAL A 68 8.88 -3.02 -5.27
C VAL A 68 8.71 -3.99 -6.43
N MET A 69 9.82 -4.40 -7.02
CA MET A 69 9.84 -5.33 -8.16
C MET A 69 9.72 -6.77 -7.65
N VAL A 70 8.71 -7.50 -8.10
CA VAL A 70 8.55 -8.93 -7.83
C VAL A 70 8.99 -9.78 -9.02
N LYS A 71 9.66 -10.90 -8.74
CA LYS A 71 9.98 -11.92 -9.74
C LYS A 71 8.82 -12.91 -9.81
N THR A 72 8.55 -13.41 -11.00
CA THR A 72 7.49 -14.40 -11.19
C THR A 72 7.98 -15.73 -10.62
N GLY A 73 7.37 -16.23 -9.53
CA GLY A 73 7.70 -17.53 -8.92
C GLY A 73 8.04 -17.54 -7.42
N ASP A 74 7.91 -16.39 -6.73
CA ASP A 74 7.95 -16.30 -5.26
C ASP A 74 6.60 -16.66 -4.63
#